data_AF-A0A4V6AXH4-F1
#
_entry.id   AF-A0A4V6AXH4-F1
#
_cell.length_a   1.000
_cell.length_b   1.000
_cell.length_c   1.000
_cell.angle_alpha   90.00
_cell.angle_beta   90.00
_cell.angle_gamma   90.00
#
_symmetry.space_group_name_H-M   'P 1'
#
loop_
_entity.id
_entity.type
_entity.pdbx_description
1 polymer ?
#
loop_
_entity_poly.entity_id
_entity_poly.type
_entity_poly.pdbx_seq_one_letter_code
_entity_poly.pdbx_strand_id
1 'polypeptide(L)'
;MPSLIERVAGPRRAGTRAFHETERGLEGVNGPDVPPHNETGVIGWGTSWRMQGYLLMARHTGRPGYAERLAELIDQVLRARDDVRGVRDFRGRSLPVWSSAHKFTAASAVLCDTDGRPALHLTVCPPHARTAKVTVAADGDRHFRVTVTGPGRADVEVTGLSLDPLDERRADRVLYAAYEQRTAVTARLVPADRPASGPRRPRPGVFALRPAMVPLAAQTGMITYPMAGLARLARERPGAVPTSVRRRVDGYLDAVDRALRVHDEQWGTTDDGRGFYRWLPDEPVSFAGAELPTNEFLAMGRTAVQLAVVTGEDRWRERAAATARALRGDLTVTDGAASWPYWPGFGRVYRGWQATGDPKTDGSDVRPSYRPVTVPEDVTHALIDLDFLCLYHDAPGLPEVFTRADMRAVANTFTRHAVQRGGRGPRLRHDVGGRGRRGTDREQVYVTAWLPLRRWSREVPRLVRAVRPPAPPAPLMGVDSYCAALLAA
;
A
#
# COMPACT_ATOMS: atom_id res chain seq x y z
N MET A 1 -45.34 -17.68 -13.62
CA MET A 1 -44.50 -16.70 -12.90
C MET A 1 -43.25 -17.43 -12.43
N PRO A 2 -42.03 -16.97 -12.72
CA PRO A 2 -40.83 -17.63 -12.24
C PRO A 2 -40.78 -17.53 -10.71
N SER A 3 -40.41 -18.63 -10.05
CA SER A 3 -40.43 -18.71 -8.59
C SER A 3 -39.48 -17.68 -7.96
N LEU A 4 -39.76 -17.24 -6.73
CA LEU A 4 -38.90 -16.31 -5.99
C LEU A 4 -37.44 -16.81 -5.90
N ILE A 5 -37.25 -18.14 -5.93
CA ILE A 5 -35.96 -18.84 -5.92
C ILE A 5 -35.19 -18.63 -7.24
N GLU A 6 -35.86 -18.62 -8.39
CA GLU A 6 -35.23 -18.36 -9.70
C GLU A 6 -34.76 -16.91 -9.84
N ARG A 7 -35.50 -15.94 -9.26
CA ARG A 7 -35.14 -14.51 -9.28
C ARG A 7 -33.89 -14.18 -8.46
N VAL A 8 -33.64 -14.91 -7.36
CA VAL A 8 -32.43 -14.74 -6.52
C VAL A 8 -31.22 -15.51 -7.10
N ALA A 9 -31.45 -16.60 -7.83
CA ALA A 9 -30.38 -17.37 -8.48
C ALA A 9 -29.72 -16.66 -9.67
N GLY A 10 -30.45 -15.80 -10.39
CA GLY A 10 -29.96 -15.08 -11.57
C GLY A 10 -28.73 -14.18 -11.32
N PRO A 11 -28.79 -13.23 -10.36
CA PRO A 11 -27.67 -12.33 -10.06
C PRO A 11 -26.41 -13.05 -9.59
N ARG A 12 -26.54 -14.06 -8.72
CA ARG A 12 -25.39 -14.86 -8.22
C ARG A 12 -24.72 -15.67 -9.33
N ARG A 13 -25.51 -16.26 -10.24
CA ARG A 13 -24.98 -16.97 -11.42
C ARG A 13 -24.24 -16.00 -12.36
N ALA A 14 -24.75 -14.79 -12.55
CA ALA A 14 -24.09 -13.78 -13.36
C ALA A 14 -22.75 -13.31 -12.73
N GLY A 15 -22.72 -13.06 -11.41
CA GLY A 15 -21.48 -12.72 -10.70
C GLY A 15 -20.44 -13.84 -10.76
N THR A 16 -20.86 -15.10 -10.55
CA THR A 16 -19.97 -16.27 -10.67
C THR A 16 -19.39 -16.40 -12.07
N ARG A 17 -20.21 -16.19 -13.11
CA ARG A 17 -19.74 -16.19 -14.50
C ARG A 17 -18.72 -15.09 -14.75
N ALA A 18 -19.02 -13.86 -14.32
CA ALA A 18 -18.10 -12.72 -14.45
C ALA A 18 -16.76 -12.98 -13.75
N PHE A 19 -16.77 -13.59 -12.57
CA PHE A 19 -15.54 -13.99 -11.87
C PHE A 19 -14.67 -14.93 -12.72
N HIS A 20 -15.26 -15.98 -13.27
CA HIS A 20 -14.53 -16.94 -14.10
C HIS A 20 -14.07 -16.35 -15.45
N GLU A 21 -14.85 -15.44 -16.03
CA GLU A 21 -14.45 -14.72 -17.25
C GLU A 21 -13.25 -13.81 -16.97
N THR A 22 -13.28 -13.04 -15.87
CA THR A 22 -12.13 -12.24 -15.44
C THR A 22 -10.90 -13.12 -15.20
N GLU A 23 -11.04 -14.20 -14.42
CA GLU A 23 -9.92 -15.10 -14.10
C GLU A 23 -9.28 -15.73 -15.34
N ARG A 24 -10.06 -16.06 -16.36
CA ARG A 24 -9.52 -16.60 -17.63
C ARG A 24 -8.81 -15.55 -18.48
N GLY A 25 -9.18 -14.28 -18.35
CA GLY A 25 -8.58 -13.17 -19.10
C GLY A 25 -7.43 -12.46 -18.38
N LEU A 26 -7.04 -12.91 -17.19
CA LEU A 26 -5.87 -12.37 -16.50
C LEU A 26 -4.59 -12.85 -17.21
N GLU A 27 -3.77 -11.89 -17.64
CA GLU A 27 -2.53 -12.12 -18.38
C GLU A 27 -1.33 -11.43 -17.71
N GLY A 28 -0.12 -11.85 -18.08
CA GLY A 28 1.14 -11.25 -17.65
C GLY A 28 1.27 -11.17 -16.13
N VAL A 29 1.56 -9.98 -15.62
CA VAL A 29 1.77 -9.73 -14.17
C VAL A 29 0.51 -9.94 -13.31
N ASN A 30 -0.66 -10.19 -13.90
CA ASN A 30 -1.86 -10.54 -13.14
C ASN A 30 -2.34 -11.97 -13.41
N GLY A 31 -1.72 -12.67 -14.36
CA GLY A 31 -2.13 -13.98 -14.89
C GLY A 31 -1.55 -15.20 -14.14
N PRO A 32 -1.54 -16.38 -14.78
CA PRO A 32 -0.86 -17.56 -14.22
C PRO A 32 0.67 -17.43 -14.23
N ASP A 33 1.24 -16.58 -15.10
CA ASP A 33 2.69 -16.38 -15.27
C ASP A 33 3.24 -15.22 -14.40
N VAL A 34 2.59 -14.93 -13.27
CA VAL A 34 3.01 -13.86 -12.35
C VAL A 34 4.46 -14.09 -11.91
N PRO A 35 5.33 -13.04 -11.95
CA PRO A 35 6.69 -13.17 -11.43
C PRO A 35 6.68 -13.73 -10.01
N PRO A 36 7.56 -14.68 -9.68
CA PRO A 36 7.56 -15.38 -8.39
C PRO A 36 8.16 -14.49 -7.26
N HIS A 37 7.93 -13.18 -7.31
CA HIS A 37 8.51 -12.19 -6.41
C HIS A 37 7.69 -10.90 -6.33
N ASN A 38 7.93 -10.09 -5.29
CA ASN A 38 7.20 -8.85 -5.03
C ASN A 38 8.00 -7.56 -5.32
N GLU A 39 9.13 -7.65 -6.02
CA GLU A 39 10.03 -6.51 -6.28
C GLU A 39 9.33 -5.31 -6.95
N THR A 40 8.35 -5.56 -7.83
CA THR A 40 7.51 -4.53 -8.48
C THR A 40 6.15 -4.31 -7.80
N GLY A 41 5.92 -4.93 -6.64
CA GLY A 41 4.65 -4.89 -5.89
C GLY A 41 3.53 -5.74 -6.49
N VAL A 42 3.85 -6.65 -7.42
CA VAL A 42 2.86 -7.44 -8.16
C VAL A 42 2.07 -8.40 -7.26
N ILE A 43 2.70 -8.99 -6.24
CA ILE A 43 1.99 -9.86 -5.30
C ILE A 43 1.10 -9.01 -4.40
N GLY A 44 1.66 -7.92 -3.85
CA GLY A 44 0.96 -6.99 -2.96
C GLY A 44 -0.27 -6.32 -3.57
N TRP A 45 -0.21 -5.92 -4.84
CA TRP A 45 -1.29 -5.15 -5.50
C TRP A 45 -2.02 -5.89 -6.63
N GLY A 46 -1.59 -7.10 -6.99
CA GLY A 46 -2.22 -7.94 -8.01
C GLY A 46 -2.72 -9.25 -7.43
N THR A 47 -1.79 -10.17 -7.13
CA THR A 47 -2.12 -11.53 -6.67
C THR A 47 -2.93 -11.53 -5.37
N SER A 48 -2.67 -10.61 -4.44
CA SER A 48 -3.43 -10.46 -3.19
C SER A 48 -4.93 -10.25 -3.42
N TRP A 49 -5.32 -9.37 -4.36
CA TRP A 49 -6.71 -9.14 -4.72
C TRP A 49 -7.33 -10.36 -5.39
N ARG A 50 -6.56 -11.07 -6.22
CA ARG A 50 -6.98 -12.33 -6.82
C ARG A 50 -7.29 -13.38 -5.75
N MET A 51 -6.39 -13.53 -4.78
CA MET A 51 -6.57 -14.41 -3.62
C MET A 51 -7.80 -14.01 -2.80
N GLN A 52 -8.01 -12.72 -2.57
CA GLN A 52 -9.21 -12.21 -1.90
C GLN A 52 -10.50 -12.53 -2.68
N GLY A 53 -10.47 -12.44 -4.02
CA GLY A 53 -11.56 -12.88 -4.88
C GLY A 53 -11.91 -14.37 -4.67
N TYR A 54 -10.92 -15.26 -4.67
CA TYR A 54 -11.13 -16.69 -4.37
C TYR A 54 -11.67 -16.93 -2.96
N LEU A 55 -11.18 -16.19 -1.96
CA LEU A 55 -11.67 -16.26 -0.58
C LEU A 55 -13.17 -15.91 -0.52
N LEU A 56 -13.58 -14.84 -1.19
CA LEU A 56 -14.98 -14.43 -1.28
C LEU A 56 -15.83 -15.47 -2.02
N MET A 57 -15.34 -16.00 -3.14
CA MET A 57 -16.06 -17.04 -3.90
C MET A 57 -16.24 -18.31 -3.07
N ALA A 58 -15.21 -18.78 -2.37
CA ALA A 58 -15.30 -19.91 -1.45
C ALA A 58 -16.34 -19.64 -0.34
N ARG A 59 -16.29 -18.46 0.27
CA ARG A 59 -17.23 -18.05 1.32
C ARG A 59 -18.68 -17.99 0.82
N HIS A 60 -18.93 -17.37 -0.33
CA HIS A 60 -20.28 -17.10 -0.82
C HIS A 60 -20.95 -18.29 -1.49
N THR A 61 -20.17 -19.12 -2.19
CA THR A 61 -20.71 -20.27 -2.93
C THR A 61 -20.64 -21.58 -2.15
N GLY A 62 -19.77 -21.67 -1.14
CA GLY A 62 -19.50 -22.90 -0.40
C GLY A 62 -18.81 -23.98 -1.24
N ARG A 63 -18.34 -23.67 -2.46
CA ARG A 63 -17.72 -24.64 -3.37
C ARG A 63 -16.25 -24.87 -3.00
N PRO A 64 -15.84 -26.11 -2.67
CA PRO A 64 -14.47 -26.43 -2.22
C PRO A 64 -13.36 -26.02 -3.19
N GLY A 65 -13.60 -26.09 -4.51
CA GLY A 65 -12.60 -25.78 -5.53
C GLY A 65 -12.05 -24.35 -5.48
N TYR A 66 -12.80 -23.38 -4.96
CA TYR A 66 -12.27 -22.03 -4.77
C TYR A 66 -11.26 -21.95 -3.61
N ALA A 67 -11.48 -22.71 -2.54
CA ALA A 67 -10.53 -22.79 -1.43
C ALA A 67 -9.26 -23.57 -1.83
N GLU A 68 -9.40 -24.61 -2.66
CA GLU A 68 -8.26 -25.32 -3.25
C GLU A 68 -7.40 -24.39 -4.11
N ARG A 69 -8.04 -23.64 -5.02
CA ARG A 69 -7.32 -22.70 -5.87
C ARG A 69 -6.68 -21.55 -5.08
N LEU A 70 -7.34 -21.07 -4.03
CA LEU A 70 -6.72 -20.11 -3.11
C LEU A 70 -5.48 -20.70 -2.44
N ALA A 71 -5.54 -21.93 -1.94
CA ALA A 71 -4.41 -22.57 -1.29
C ALA A 71 -3.22 -22.78 -2.25
N GLU A 72 -3.46 -23.11 -3.52
CA GLU A 72 -2.42 -23.15 -4.55
C GLU A 72 -1.72 -21.79 -4.74
N LEU A 73 -2.50 -20.70 -4.81
CA LEU A 73 -1.94 -19.35 -4.89
C LEU A 73 -1.14 -18.99 -3.62
N ILE A 74 -1.64 -19.36 -2.44
CA ILE A 74 -0.92 -19.17 -1.18
C ILE A 74 0.42 -19.90 -1.21
N ASP A 75 0.45 -21.17 -1.61
CA ASP A 75 1.69 -21.96 -1.68
C ASP A 75 2.72 -21.33 -2.64
N GLN A 76 2.28 -20.79 -3.77
CA GLN A 76 3.14 -20.06 -4.70
C GLN A 76 3.70 -18.78 -4.07
N VAL A 77 2.84 -18.00 -3.41
CA VAL A 77 3.24 -16.76 -2.74
C VAL A 77 4.22 -17.04 -1.59
N LEU A 78 4.02 -18.12 -0.83
CA LEU A 78 4.94 -18.49 0.26
C LEU A 78 6.34 -18.88 -0.27
N ARG A 79 6.43 -19.48 -1.46
CA ARG A 79 7.73 -19.72 -2.13
C ARG A 79 8.43 -18.44 -2.57
N ALA A 80 7.68 -17.35 -2.72
CA ALA A 80 8.19 -16.04 -3.12
C ALA A 80 8.73 -15.19 -1.96
N ARG A 81 8.65 -15.67 -0.70
CA ARG A 81 9.16 -14.94 0.46
C ARG A 81 10.67 -14.71 0.38
N ASP A 82 11.12 -13.61 0.97
CA ASP A 82 12.52 -13.22 0.94
C ASP A 82 13.40 -14.23 1.68
N ASP A 83 12.98 -14.74 2.84
CA ASP A 83 13.70 -15.77 3.61
C ASP A 83 13.85 -17.11 2.87
N VAL A 84 12.88 -17.44 2.02
CA VAL A 84 12.93 -18.64 1.14
C VAL A 84 13.86 -18.41 -0.05
N ARG A 85 13.87 -17.20 -0.61
CA ARG A 85 14.66 -16.84 -1.78
C ARG A 85 16.08 -16.34 -1.46
N GLY A 86 16.39 -16.08 -0.19
CA GLY A 86 17.64 -15.44 0.23
C GLY A 86 17.75 -13.96 -0.15
N VAL A 87 16.63 -13.29 -0.43
CA VAL A 87 16.61 -11.85 -0.73
C VAL A 87 16.84 -11.07 0.55
N ARG A 88 17.68 -10.04 0.49
CA ARG A 88 18.01 -9.17 1.63
C ARG A 88 17.34 -7.81 1.48
N ASP A 89 16.78 -7.31 2.57
CA ASP A 89 16.26 -5.95 2.69
C ASP A 89 17.40 -4.92 2.71
N PHE A 90 17.04 -3.64 2.77
CA PHE A 90 17.97 -2.51 2.84
C PHE A 90 18.88 -2.53 4.08
N ARG A 91 18.53 -3.31 5.11
CA ARG A 91 19.33 -3.53 6.33
C ARG A 91 20.23 -4.77 6.20
N GLY A 92 20.23 -5.43 5.04
CA GLY A 92 21.00 -6.64 4.77
C GLY A 92 20.38 -7.92 5.36
N ARG A 93 19.12 -7.90 5.82
CA ARG A 93 18.45 -9.03 6.46
C ARG A 93 17.54 -9.75 5.48
N SER A 94 17.50 -11.08 5.55
CA SER A 94 16.52 -11.89 4.82
C SER A 94 15.43 -12.31 5.80
N LEU A 95 14.20 -11.83 5.58
CA LEU A 95 13.11 -11.88 6.55
C LEU A 95 11.88 -12.63 5.98
N PRO A 96 10.97 -13.14 6.83
CA PRO A 96 9.79 -13.90 6.38
C PRO A 96 8.67 -13.01 5.81
N VAL A 97 9.00 -12.18 4.82
CA VAL A 97 8.14 -11.18 4.17
C VAL A 97 8.43 -11.11 2.67
N TRP A 98 7.78 -10.17 1.96
CA TRP A 98 7.95 -9.95 0.52
C TRP A 98 8.34 -8.51 0.22
N SER A 99 9.64 -8.25 0.09
CA SER A 99 10.13 -6.89 -0.16
C SER A 99 9.83 -6.39 -1.57
N SER A 100 9.70 -5.08 -1.69
CA SER A 100 9.55 -4.36 -2.96
C SER A 100 10.66 -3.33 -3.16
N ALA A 101 10.83 -2.91 -4.41
CA ALA A 101 11.75 -1.87 -4.82
C ALA A 101 11.12 -0.96 -5.89
N HIS A 102 11.95 -0.40 -6.76
CA HIS A 102 11.54 0.37 -7.94
C HIS A 102 10.73 1.62 -7.61
N LYS A 103 9.43 1.64 -7.94
CA LYS A 103 8.57 2.82 -7.79
C LYS A 103 8.18 3.11 -6.34
N PHE A 104 8.48 2.20 -5.42
CA PHE A 104 8.13 2.33 -4.01
C PHE A 104 9.28 2.83 -3.15
N THR A 105 10.52 2.64 -3.60
CA THR A 105 11.71 2.84 -2.78
C THR A 105 12.62 3.90 -3.40
N ALA A 106 13.33 4.61 -2.53
CA ALA A 106 14.44 5.44 -2.95
C ALA A 106 15.52 4.58 -3.61
N ALA A 107 16.27 5.21 -4.49
CA ALA A 107 17.44 4.62 -5.12
C ALA A 107 18.67 5.47 -4.78
N SER A 108 19.79 4.81 -4.53
CA SER A 108 21.02 5.50 -4.13
C SER A 108 22.23 5.10 -4.96
N ALA A 109 23.25 5.95 -4.91
CA ALA A 109 24.58 5.68 -5.43
C ALA A 109 25.62 6.16 -4.43
N VAL A 110 26.66 5.36 -4.24
CA VAL A 110 27.86 5.76 -3.51
C VAL A 110 28.86 6.30 -4.51
N LEU A 111 29.10 7.60 -4.46
CA LEU A 111 30.14 8.27 -5.22
C LEU A 111 31.46 8.06 -4.50
N CYS A 112 32.45 7.57 -5.23
CA CYS A 112 33.81 7.40 -4.71
C CYS A 112 34.66 8.62 -5.04
N ASP A 113 35.67 8.88 -4.22
CA ASP A 113 36.74 9.82 -4.57
C ASP A 113 37.67 9.26 -5.66
N THR A 114 38.63 10.08 -6.09
CA THR A 114 39.66 9.70 -7.08
C THR A 114 40.54 8.54 -6.65
N ASP A 115 40.61 8.23 -5.34
CA ASP A 115 41.34 7.09 -4.79
C ASP A 115 40.46 5.84 -4.66
N GLY A 116 39.22 5.90 -5.14
CA GLY A 116 38.26 4.80 -5.09
C GLY A 116 37.60 4.59 -3.72
N ARG A 117 37.76 5.51 -2.78
CA ARG A 117 37.12 5.41 -1.45
C ARG A 117 35.72 6.01 -1.49
N PRO A 118 34.70 5.40 -0.86
CA PRO A 118 33.38 6.01 -0.69
C PRO A 118 33.49 7.43 -0.13
N ALA A 119 32.76 8.38 -0.72
CA ALA A 119 32.86 9.80 -0.34
C ALA A 119 31.49 10.46 -0.13
N LEU A 120 30.51 10.16 -0.98
CA LEU A 120 29.16 10.72 -0.88
C LEU A 120 28.12 9.65 -1.21
N HIS A 121 27.16 9.43 -0.32
CA HIS A 121 25.98 8.61 -0.58
C HIS A 121 24.84 9.53 -1.03
N LEU A 122 24.47 9.47 -2.30
CA LEU A 122 23.39 10.27 -2.87
C LEU A 122 22.12 9.43 -2.98
N THR A 123 21.00 10.00 -2.55
CA THR A 123 19.67 9.38 -2.53
C THR A 123 18.72 10.15 -3.44
N VAL A 124 17.94 9.43 -4.25
CA VAL A 124 16.86 9.98 -5.08
C VAL A 124 15.55 9.31 -4.73
N CYS A 125 14.52 10.12 -4.46
CA CYS A 125 13.19 9.62 -4.12
C CYS A 125 12.47 8.92 -5.30
N PRO A 126 11.59 7.95 -4.99
CA PRO A 126 10.63 7.40 -5.96
C PRO A 126 9.61 8.47 -6.41
N PRO A 127 8.80 8.23 -7.48
CA PRO A 127 8.58 6.95 -8.18
C PRO A 127 9.56 6.66 -9.32
N HIS A 128 10.33 7.64 -9.78
CA HIS A 128 11.22 7.48 -10.93
C HIS A 128 12.68 7.20 -10.52
N ALA A 129 12.98 6.95 -9.24
CA ALA A 129 14.35 6.82 -8.70
C ALA A 129 15.25 5.89 -9.52
N ARG A 130 14.73 4.72 -9.91
CA ARG A 130 15.47 3.71 -10.68
C ARG A 130 16.01 4.20 -12.02
N THR A 131 15.27 5.06 -12.71
CA THR A 131 15.63 5.53 -14.06
C THR A 131 16.42 6.83 -14.05
N ALA A 132 16.71 7.38 -12.87
CA ALA A 132 17.58 8.55 -12.78
C ALA A 132 19.04 8.19 -13.04
N LYS A 133 19.77 9.16 -13.56
CA LYS A 133 21.22 9.14 -13.70
C LYS A 133 21.80 10.28 -12.89
N VAL A 134 22.88 10.00 -12.17
CA VAL A 134 23.65 11.01 -11.45
C VAL A 134 24.93 11.26 -12.25
N THR A 135 25.13 12.49 -12.69
CA THR A 135 26.37 12.91 -13.35
C THR A 135 27.17 13.77 -12.39
N VAL A 136 28.43 13.40 -12.18
CA VAL A 136 29.41 14.15 -11.40
C VAL A 136 30.44 14.71 -12.35
N ALA A 137 30.68 16.00 -12.28
CA ALA A 137 31.74 16.66 -13.05
C ALA A 137 32.53 17.62 -12.16
N ALA A 138 33.79 17.85 -12.51
CA ALA A 138 34.60 18.87 -11.84
C ALA A 138 33.97 20.25 -12.04
N ASP A 139 34.10 21.10 -11.03
CA ASP A 139 33.65 22.48 -11.03
C ASP A 139 34.76 23.34 -10.43
N GLY A 140 35.84 23.51 -11.20
CA GLY A 140 37.11 24.05 -10.71
C GLY A 140 37.96 23.03 -9.95
N ASP A 141 38.90 23.54 -9.15
CA ASP A 141 39.96 22.71 -8.53
C ASP A 141 39.54 22.00 -7.24
N ARG A 142 38.60 22.59 -6.48
CA ARG A 142 38.19 22.09 -5.17
C ARG A 142 36.73 21.66 -5.11
N HIS A 143 35.95 22.03 -6.12
CA HIS A 143 34.52 21.78 -6.14
C HIS A 143 34.10 20.89 -7.31
N PHE A 144 32.88 20.41 -7.21
CA PHE A 144 32.25 19.59 -8.23
C PHE A 144 30.78 19.98 -8.37
N ARG A 145 30.18 19.56 -9.47
CA ARG A 145 28.75 19.65 -9.70
C ARG A 145 28.13 18.27 -9.72
N VAL A 146 26.89 18.19 -9.24
CA VAL A 146 26.03 17.03 -9.36
C VAL A 146 24.82 17.43 -10.19
N THR A 147 24.58 16.67 -11.26
CA THR A 147 23.35 16.76 -12.05
C THR A 147 22.58 15.46 -11.92
N VAL A 148 21.29 15.50 -11.60
CA VAL A 148 20.40 14.33 -11.59
C VAL A 148 19.32 14.51 -12.64
N THR A 149 19.27 13.59 -13.60
CA THR A 149 18.32 13.64 -14.72
C THR A 149 17.60 12.32 -14.90
N GLY A 150 16.48 12.32 -15.63
CA GLY A 150 15.84 11.08 -16.08
C GLY A 150 14.41 11.24 -16.55
N PRO A 151 13.82 10.19 -17.14
CA PRO A 151 12.46 10.23 -17.65
C PRO A 151 11.44 10.50 -16.53
N GLY A 152 10.52 11.45 -16.76
CA GLY A 152 9.40 11.74 -15.86
C GLY A 152 9.76 12.51 -14.59
N ARG A 153 10.97 13.08 -14.50
CA ARG A 153 11.40 13.95 -13.39
C ARG A 153 11.89 15.30 -13.89
N ALA A 154 11.85 16.29 -13.02
CA ALA A 154 12.57 17.54 -13.22
C ALA A 154 14.06 17.28 -13.02
N ASP A 155 14.88 17.84 -13.91
CA ASP A 155 16.32 17.81 -13.76
C ASP A 155 16.73 18.71 -12.59
N VAL A 156 17.75 18.29 -11.86
CA VAL A 156 18.36 19.10 -10.80
C VAL A 156 19.85 19.20 -11.03
N GLU A 157 20.38 20.38 -10.77
CA GLU A 157 21.81 20.65 -10.84
C GLU A 157 22.23 21.47 -9.64
N VAL A 158 23.27 21.01 -8.97
CA VAL A 158 23.88 21.73 -7.85
C VAL A 158 25.38 21.80 -8.11
N THR A 159 25.90 23.02 -8.24
CA THR A 159 27.30 23.35 -8.53
C THR A 159 28.07 23.66 -7.26
N GLY A 160 29.38 23.83 -7.36
CA GLY A 160 30.23 24.31 -6.27
C GLY A 160 30.19 23.43 -5.02
N LEU A 161 29.99 22.12 -5.13
CA LEU A 161 29.91 21.17 -4.01
C LEU A 161 31.31 20.78 -3.53
N SER A 162 31.48 20.53 -2.23
CA SER A 162 32.76 20.10 -1.64
C SER A 162 32.65 18.80 -0.84
N LEU A 163 33.67 17.94 -0.94
CA LEU A 163 33.82 16.76 -0.07
C LEU A 163 34.57 17.08 1.23
N ASP A 164 35.11 18.29 1.37
CA ASP A 164 35.81 18.72 2.58
C ASP A 164 34.79 19.01 3.70
N PRO A 165 34.87 18.33 4.86
CA PRO A 165 33.96 18.57 5.98
C PRO A 165 33.97 20.00 6.53
N LEU A 166 35.05 20.76 6.30
CA LEU A 166 35.24 22.13 6.78
C LEU A 166 34.83 23.21 5.77
N ASP A 167 34.54 22.84 4.52
CA ASP A 167 34.14 23.78 3.48
C ASP A 167 32.68 24.22 3.69
N GLU A 168 32.39 25.51 3.56
CA GLU A 168 31.02 26.04 3.66
C GLU A 168 30.08 25.43 2.62
N ARG A 169 30.65 24.97 1.50
CA ARG A 169 29.97 24.30 0.40
C ARG A 169 29.92 22.78 0.56
N ARG A 170 30.05 22.27 1.79
CA ARG A 170 29.96 20.84 2.09
C ARG A 170 28.75 20.19 1.40
N ALA A 171 28.99 19.15 0.61
CA ALA A 171 28.05 18.69 -0.39
C ALA A 171 26.69 18.25 0.18
N ASP A 172 26.69 17.52 1.31
CA ASP A 172 25.47 17.09 2.00
C ASP A 172 24.63 18.30 2.49
N ARG A 173 25.26 19.34 3.04
CA ARG A 173 24.59 20.57 3.49
C ARG A 173 24.03 21.38 2.34
N VAL A 174 24.80 21.56 1.27
CA VAL A 174 24.34 22.34 0.10
C VAL A 174 23.20 21.60 -0.60
N LEU A 175 23.30 20.28 -0.80
CA LEU A 175 22.21 19.49 -1.38
C LEU A 175 20.96 19.48 -0.50
N TYR A 176 21.13 19.43 0.83
CA TYR A 176 20.02 19.55 1.78
C TYR A 176 19.35 20.94 1.68
N ALA A 177 20.13 22.03 1.65
CA ALA A 177 19.60 23.39 1.53
C ALA A 177 18.94 23.65 0.17
N ALA A 178 19.44 23.01 -0.90
CA ALA A 178 18.88 23.05 -2.24
C ALA A 178 17.71 22.08 -2.45
N TYR A 179 17.28 21.35 -1.41
CA TYR A 179 16.20 20.38 -1.53
C TYR A 179 14.91 21.04 -2.00
N GLU A 180 14.32 20.47 -3.05
CA GLU A 180 12.97 20.76 -3.48
C GLU A 180 12.13 19.49 -3.52
N GLN A 181 10.87 19.59 -3.11
CA GLN A 181 9.94 18.45 -3.06
C GLN A 181 9.79 17.74 -4.42
N ARG A 182 9.93 18.47 -5.54
CA ARG A 182 9.78 17.94 -6.91
C ARG A 182 11.00 17.17 -7.41
N THR A 183 12.20 17.57 -7.01
CA THR A 183 13.47 16.93 -7.42
C THR A 183 13.88 15.84 -6.45
N ALA A 184 13.66 16.08 -5.15
CA ALA A 184 13.78 15.13 -4.05
C ALA A 184 15.09 14.32 -4.05
N VAL A 185 16.19 15.07 -4.09
CA VAL A 185 17.57 14.57 -4.02
C VAL A 185 18.18 15.00 -2.70
N THR A 186 18.77 14.05 -1.97
CA THR A 186 19.53 14.30 -0.74
C THR A 186 20.87 13.58 -0.81
N ALA A 187 21.81 13.94 0.06
CA ALA A 187 23.08 13.25 0.15
C ALA A 187 23.65 13.26 1.57
N ARG A 188 24.57 12.33 1.82
CA ARG A 188 25.32 12.22 3.07
C ARG A 188 26.79 11.94 2.77
N LEU A 189 27.71 12.59 3.47
CA LEU A 189 29.13 12.26 3.40
C LEU A 189 29.45 10.88 3.98
N VAL A 190 30.42 10.20 3.38
CA VAL A 190 30.90 8.88 3.81
C VAL A 190 32.44 8.89 3.91
N PRO A 191 33.02 8.62 5.10
CA PRO A 191 32.39 8.72 6.42
C PRO A 191 31.97 10.18 6.71
N ALA A 192 30.96 10.37 7.57
CA ALA A 192 30.35 11.69 7.81
C ALA A 192 31.31 12.74 8.37
N ASP A 193 32.26 12.34 9.23
CA ASP A 193 33.00 13.26 10.11
C ASP A 193 34.53 13.08 10.07
N ARG A 194 35.09 12.49 9.01
CA ARG A 194 36.55 12.30 8.95
C ARG A 194 37.22 13.45 8.20
N PRO A 195 37.99 14.33 8.86
CA PRO A 195 38.86 15.26 8.15
C PRO A 195 39.88 14.40 7.39
N ALA A 196 39.80 14.43 6.06
CA ALA A 196 40.81 13.81 5.23
C ALA A 196 42.04 14.72 5.19
N SER A 197 43.23 14.12 5.12
CA SER A 197 44.46 14.84 4.86
C SER A 197 44.45 15.33 3.41
N GLY A 198 43.90 16.53 3.17
CA GLY A 198 43.87 17.20 1.87
C GLY A 198 42.51 17.15 1.15
N PRO A 199 42.35 17.95 0.07
CA PRO A 199 41.09 18.08 -0.65
C PRO A 199 40.74 16.79 -1.39
N ARG A 200 39.69 16.08 -0.93
CA ARG A 200 39.13 14.92 -1.64
C ARG A 200 38.37 15.39 -2.87
N ARG A 201 38.60 14.74 -4.01
CA ARG A 201 37.84 15.00 -5.24
C ARG A 201 36.95 13.81 -5.55
N PRO A 202 35.66 14.00 -5.88
CA PRO A 202 34.85 12.88 -6.35
C PRO A 202 35.33 12.46 -7.73
N ARG A 203 35.25 11.16 -8.02
CA ARG A 203 35.50 10.64 -9.36
C ARG A 203 34.42 11.17 -10.31
N PRO A 204 34.76 11.91 -11.38
CA PRO A 204 33.79 12.32 -12.38
C PRO A 204 33.20 11.11 -13.11
N GLY A 205 31.96 11.23 -13.56
CA GLY A 205 31.30 10.18 -14.33
C GLY A 205 29.79 10.15 -14.18
N VAL A 206 29.18 9.15 -14.79
CA VAL A 206 27.75 8.88 -14.71
C VAL A 206 27.52 7.65 -13.85
N PHE A 207 26.71 7.79 -12.83
CA PHE A 207 26.40 6.76 -11.84
C PHE A 207 24.95 6.32 -11.98
N ALA A 208 24.76 5.00 -12.04
CA ALA A 208 23.44 4.39 -11.98
C ALA A 208 22.99 4.24 -10.53
N LEU A 209 21.74 4.61 -10.26
CA LEU A 209 21.14 4.45 -8.94
C LEU A 209 20.62 3.03 -8.74
N ARG A 210 20.74 2.52 -7.52
CA ARG A 210 20.25 1.19 -7.13
C ARG A 210 19.08 1.35 -6.16
N PRO A 211 17.85 0.96 -6.53
CA PRO A 211 16.73 0.90 -5.60
C PRO A 211 17.03 -0.07 -4.46
N ALA A 212 16.68 0.31 -3.23
CA ALA A 212 16.76 -0.58 -2.09
C ALA A 212 15.56 -1.53 -2.02
N MET A 213 15.74 -2.73 -1.48
CA MET A 213 14.65 -3.66 -1.17
C MET A 213 14.05 -3.30 0.19
N VAL A 214 12.73 -3.08 0.27
CA VAL A 214 12.05 -2.71 1.51
C VAL A 214 10.83 -3.62 1.74
N PRO A 215 10.70 -4.24 2.93
CA PRO A 215 9.46 -4.90 3.32
C PRO A 215 8.41 -3.83 3.65
N LEU A 216 7.43 -3.65 2.76
CA LEU A 216 6.39 -2.63 2.91
C LEU A 216 5.18 -3.21 3.65
N ALA A 217 4.86 -2.68 4.83
CA ALA A 217 3.75 -3.17 5.67
C ALA A 217 2.42 -3.23 4.92
N ALA A 218 2.09 -2.22 4.11
CA ALA A 218 0.87 -2.24 3.29
C ALA A 218 0.76 -3.52 2.43
N GLN A 219 1.85 -3.88 1.75
CA GLN A 219 1.88 -5.03 0.86
C GLN A 219 1.90 -6.34 1.63
N THR A 220 2.61 -6.39 2.77
CA THR A 220 2.52 -7.53 3.70
C THR A 220 1.07 -7.76 4.10
N GLY A 221 0.36 -6.72 4.57
CA GLY A 221 -1.04 -6.80 4.98
C GLY A 221 -1.98 -7.24 3.84
N MET A 222 -1.77 -6.74 2.62
CA MET A 222 -2.50 -7.19 1.43
C MET A 222 -2.31 -8.70 1.18
N ILE A 223 -1.07 -9.19 1.26
CA ILE A 223 -0.70 -10.57 0.97
C ILE A 223 -1.23 -11.53 2.03
N THR A 224 -1.08 -11.17 3.31
CA THR A 224 -1.41 -12.04 4.44
C THR A 224 -2.90 -12.11 4.73
N TYR A 225 -3.66 -11.08 4.37
CA TYR A 225 -5.10 -11.01 4.65
C TYR A 225 -5.89 -12.21 4.11
N PRO A 226 -5.80 -12.57 2.80
CA PRO A 226 -6.53 -13.72 2.28
C PRO A 226 -6.02 -15.06 2.84
N MET A 227 -4.76 -15.15 3.28
CA MET A 227 -4.20 -16.35 3.94
C MET A 227 -4.88 -16.58 5.31
N ALA A 228 -4.91 -15.56 6.16
CA ALA A 228 -5.60 -15.61 7.45
C ALA A 228 -7.12 -15.75 7.28
N GLY A 229 -7.68 -15.15 6.22
CA GLY A 229 -9.08 -15.31 5.87
C GLY A 229 -9.47 -16.75 5.48
N LEU A 230 -8.60 -17.48 4.78
CA LEU A 230 -8.81 -18.90 4.49
C LEU A 230 -8.80 -19.73 5.78
N ALA A 231 -7.90 -19.41 6.71
CA ALA A 231 -7.85 -20.07 8.01
C ALA A 231 -9.15 -19.89 8.80
N ARG A 232 -9.67 -18.66 8.82
CA ARG A 232 -10.98 -18.36 9.40
C ARG A 232 -12.10 -19.13 8.71
N LEU A 233 -12.13 -19.14 7.38
CA LEU A 233 -13.14 -19.85 6.60
C LEU A 233 -13.12 -21.36 6.90
N ALA A 234 -11.95 -21.95 7.07
CA ALA A 234 -11.79 -23.37 7.40
C ALA A 234 -12.44 -23.73 8.76
N ARG A 235 -12.40 -22.81 9.73
CA ARG A 235 -13.03 -22.98 11.05
C ARG A 235 -14.53 -22.72 11.01
N GLU A 236 -14.96 -21.64 10.38
CA GLU A 236 -16.38 -21.24 10.36
C GLU A 236 -17.22 -22.09 9.40
N ARG A 237 -16.63 -22.59 8.31
CA ARG A 237 -17.32 -23.32 7.24
C ARG A 237 -16.46 -24.48 6.71
N PRO A 238 -16.21 -25.52 7.52
CA PRO A 238 -15.34 -26.64 7.13
C PRO A 238 -15.78 -27.35 5.86
N GLY A 239 -17.07 -27.33 5.50
CA GLY A 239 -17.57 -27.89 4.23
C GLY A 239 -17.14 -27.11 2.98
N ALA A 240 -16.81 -25.81 3.10
CA ALA A 240 -16.32 -24.99 2.00
C ALA A 240 -14.80 -25.09 1.79
N VAL A 241 -14.09 -25.73 2.72
CA VAL A 241 -12.62 -25.87 2.69
C VAL A 241 -12.26 -27.34 2.80
N PRO A 242 -11.80 -28.01 1.73
CA PRO A 242 -11.56 -29.44 1.75
C PRO A 242 -10.42 -29.84 2.69
N THR A 243 -10.42 -31.12 3.13
CA THR A 243 -9.48 -31.64 4.14
C THR A 243 -8.02 -31.41 3.78
N SER A 244 -7.66 -31.53 2.50
CA SER A 244 -6.31 -31.27 1.97
C SER A 244 -5.85 -29.83 2.19
N VAL A 245 -6.76 -28.86 2.10
CA VAL A 245 -6.49 -27.44 2.39
C VAL A 245 -6.44 -27.21 3.90
N ARG A 246 -7.38 -27.78 4.68
CA ARG A 246 -7.41 -27.59 6.14
C ARG A 246 -6.12 -28.04 6.83
N ARG A 247 -5.47 -29.10 6.34
CA ARG A 247 -4.17 -29.56 6.86
C ARG A 247 -3.01 -28.57 6.69
N ARG A 248 -3.14 -27.59 5.79
CA ARG A 248 -2.11 -26.57 5.51
C ARG A 248 -2.33 -25.25 6.26
N VAL A 249 -3.54 -25.04 6.77
CA VAL A 249 -3.99 -23.76 7.34
C VAL A 249 -3.12 -23.28 8.51
N ASP A 250 -2.70 -24.17 9.39
CA ASP A 250 -1.88 -23.77 10.54
C ASP A 250 -0.49 -23.28 10.09
N GLY A 251 0.10 -23.88 9.06
CA GLY A 251 1.33 -23.39 8.44
C GLY A 251 1.15 -22.03 7.76
N TYR A 252 -0.04 -21.78 7.20
CA TYR A 252 -0.36 -20.45 6.65
C TYR A 252 -0.49 -19.40 7.76
N LEU A 253 -1.10 -19.74 8.90
CA LEU A 253 -1.22 -18.85 10.05
C LEU A 253 0.15 -18.52 10.65
N ASP A 254 1.04 -19.50 10.81
CA ASP A 254 2.41 -19.25 11.26
C ASP A 254 3.15 -18.29 10.32
N ALA A 255 3.04 -18.52 9.00
CA ALA A 255 3.66 -17.64 8.01
C ALA A 255 3.11 -16.21 8.08
N VAL A 256 1.79 -16.06 8.25
CA VAL A 256 1.14 -14.75 8.42
C VAL A 256 1.64 -14.05 9.68
N ASP A 257 1.67 -14.75 10.81
CA ASP A 257 2.10 -14.18 12.09
C ASP A 257 3.56 -13.70 12.02
N ARG A 258 4.46 -14.54 11.49
CA ARG A 258 5.87 -14.20 11.30
C ARG A 258 6.04 -12.99 10.37
N ALA A 259 5.25 -12.91 9.30
CA ALA A 259 5.30 -11.78 8.37
C ALA A 259 4.85 -10.46 9.03
N LEU A 260 3.79 -10.48 9.83
CA LEU A 260 3.33 -9.26 10.53
C LEU A 260 4.33 -8.81 11.60
N ARG A 261 4.97 -9.74 12.32
CA ARG A 261 5.97 -9.40 13.36
C ARG A 261 7.20 -8.66 12.81
N VAL A 262 7.54 -8.83 11.54
CA VAL A 262 8.61 -8.05 10.89
C VAL A 262 8.32 -6.54 10.95
N HIS A 263 7.04 -6.16 11.07
CA HIS A 263 6.58 -4.78 11.13
C HIS A 263 6.28 -4.31 12.56
N ASP A 264 6.70 -5.03 13.60
CA ASP A 264 6.42 -4.65 14.99
C ASP A 264 7.05 -3.30 15.37
N GLU A 265 8.25 -2.98 14.88
CA GLU A 265 8.91 -1.68 15.07
C GLU A 265 8.19 -0.52 14.39
N GLN A 266 7.39 -0.82 13.36
CA GLN A 266 6.61 0.17 12.61
C GLN A 266 5.26 0.46 13.27
N TRP A 267 4.81 -0.37 14.21
CA TRP A 267 3.56 -0.16 14.93
C TRP A 267 3.69 0.97 15.95
N GLY A 268 2.68 1.83 16.01
CA GLY A 268 2.58 2.90 17.00
C GLY A 268 1.14 3.15 17.42
N THR A 269 0.99 3.87 18.53
CA THR A 269 -0.28 4.38 19.01
C THR A 269 -0.16 5.85 19.37
N THR A 270 -1.22 6.61 19.12
CA THR A 270 -1.40 7.95 19.69
C THR A 270 -1.83 7.86 21.15
N ASP A 271 -1.74 8.97 21.88
CA ASP A 271 -2.13 9.05 23.31
C ASP A 271 -3.62 8.76 23.52
N ASP A 272 -4.48 9.06 22.54
CA ASP A 272 -5.91 8.72 22.54
C ASP A 272 -6.21 7.29 22.06
N GLY A 273 -5.17 6.47 21.86
CA GLY A 273 -5.24 5.05 21.58
C GLY A 273 -5.58 4.69 20.14
N ARG A 274 -5.43 5.60 19.17
CA ARG A 274 -5.49 5.27 17.75
C ARG A 274 -4.19 4.57 17.35
N GLY A 275 -4.31 3.43 16.67
CA GLY A 275 -3.18 2.61 16.25
C GLY A 275 -2.86 2.78 14.78
N PHE A 276 -1.58 2.82 14.43
CA PHE A 276 -1.10 3.04 13.06
C PHE A 276 0.22 2.31 12.79
N TYR A 277 0.57 2.19 11.53
CA TYR A 277 1.92 1.82 11.10
C TYR A 277 2.62 3.06 10.53
N ARG A 278 3.95 3.15 10.69
CA ARG A 278 4.80 4.19 10.10
C ARG A 278 6.00 3.58 9.38
N TRP A 279 6.52 4.28 8.38
CA TRP A 279 7.86 3.98 7.88
C TRP A 279 8.88 4.43 8.92
N LEU A 280 9.94 3.64 9.14
CA LEU A 280 11.03 4.06 10.02
C LEU A 280 11.82 5.23 9.38
N PRO A 281 12.49 6.08 10.19
CA PRO A 281 13.24 7.23 9.66
C PRO A 281 14.34 6.88 8.65
N ASP A 282 14.92 5.69 8.77
CA ASP A 282 16.01 5.18 7.93
C ASP A 282 15.52 4.32 6.75
N GLU A 283 14.21 4.09 6.62
CA GLU A 283 13.67 3.32 5.50
C GLU A 283 13.81 4.10 4.19
N PRO A 284 14.37 3.49 3.12
CA PRO A 284 14.59 4.17 1.85
C PRO A 284 13.29 4.24 1.04
N VAL A 285 12.34 5.04 1.51
CA VAL A 285 11.02 5.29 0.91
C VAL A 285 10.73 6.79 0.87
N SER A 286 9.72 7.21 0.11
CA SER A 286 9.41 8.64 -0.08
C SER A 286 9.11 9.38 1.22
N PHE A 287 8.51 8.71 2.20
CA PHE A 287 8.00 9.35 3.42
C PHE A 287 8.57 8.68 4.68
N ALA A 288 9.86 8.34 4.63
CA ALA A 288 10.58 7.75 5.77
C ALA A 288 10.33 8.56 7.05
N GLY A 289 10.01 7.88 8.14
CA GLY A 289 9.69 8.48 9.44
C GLY A 289 8.30 9.12 9.57
N ALA A 290 7.41 8.90 8.61
CA ALA A 290 6.00 9.30 8.69
C ALA A 290 5.06 8.09 8.76
N GLU A 291 3.87 8.33 9.29
CA GLU A 291 2.75 7.38 9.31
C GLU A 291 2.38 6.96 7.89
N LEU A 292 1.99 5.69 7.73
CA LEU A 292 1.46 5.19 6.46
C LEU A 292 0.12 5.88 6.13
N PRO A 293 -0.26 5.94 4.85
CA PRO A 293 -1.62 6.26 4.43
C PRO A 293 -2.64 5.39 5.17
N THR A 294 -3.86 5.91 5.33
CA THR A 294 -4.95 5.22 6.03
C THR A 294 -5.18 3.83 5.44
N ASN A 295 -5.43 3.76 4.13
CA ASN A 295 -5.62 2.50 3.42
C ASN A 295 -4.44 1.50 3.59
N GLU A 296 -3.22 2.00 3.69
CA GLU A 296 -2.02 1.17 3.81
C GLU A 296 -1.92 0.50 5.19
N PHE A 297 -2.10 1.25 6.28
CA PHE A 297 -2.12 0.61 7.61
C PHE A 297 -3.40 -0.20 7.84
N LEU A 298 -4.51 0.12 7.17
CA LEU A 298 -5.73 -0.70 7.19
C LEU A 298 -5.54 -2.04 6.47
N ALA A 299 -4.63 -2.15 5.50
CA ALA A 299 -4.25 -3.43 4.92
C ALA A 299 -3.68 -4.39 5.99
N MET A 300 -2.82 -3.88 6.88
CA MET A 300 -2.35 -4.64 8.05
C MET A 300 -3.49 -4.91 9.04
N GLY A 301 -4.34 -3.90 9.29
CA GLY A 301 -5.52 -4.02 10.16
C GLY A 301 -6.46 -5.16 9.76
N ARG A 302 -6.69 -5.37 8.45
CA ARG A 302 -7.52 -6.48 7.97
C ARG A 302 -6.96 -7.85 8.34
N THR A 303 -5.64 -8.02 8.26
CA THR A 303 -4.99 -9.25 8.71
C THR A 303 -5.09 -9.39 10.23
N ALA A 304 -4.86 -8.31 10.98
CA ALA A 304 -5.00 -8.32 12.43
C ALA A 304 -6.41 -8.73 12.89
N VAL A 305 -7.48 -8.28 12.20
CA VAL A 305 -8.85 -8.74 12.49
C VAL A 305 -8.99 -10.24 12.27
N GLN A 306 -8.46 -10.80 11.17
CA GLN A 306 -8.52 -12.24 10.95
C GLN A 306 -7.76 -13.01 12.03
N LEU A 307 -6.56 -12.58 12.38
CA LEU A 307 -5.76 -13.20 13.43
C LEU A 307 -6.45 -13.11 14.80
N ALA A 308 -7.04 -11.97 15.14
CA ALA A 308 -7.78 -11.79 16.39
C ALA A 308 -8.94 -12.79 16.51
N VAL A 309 -9.69 -13.00 15.43
CA VAL A 309 -10.81 -13.95 15.41
C VAL A 309 -10.34 -15.40 15.45
N VAL A 310 -9.26 -15.73 14.72
CA VAL A 310 -8.80 -17.12 14.58
C VAL A 310 -7.92 -17.55 15.74
N THR A 311 -6.99 -16.73 16.19
CA THR A 311 -6.06 -17.09 17.27
C THR A 311 -6.64 -16.79 18.66
N GLY A 312 -7.49 -15.76 18.74
CA GLY A 312 -8.00 -15.25 20.01
C GLY A 312 -7.02 -14.38 20.78
N GLU A 313 -5.78 -14.21 20.29
CA GLU A 313 -4.71 -13.49 21.00
C GLU A 313 -4.99 -11.99 21.17
N ASP A 314 -4.79 -11.49 22.39
CA ASP A 314 -5.12 -10.12 22.77
C ASP A 314 -4.36 -9.07 21.95
N ARG A 315 -3.07 -9.30 21.65
CA ARG A 315 -2.28 -8.38 20.82
C ARG A 315 -2.93 -8.06 19.47
N TRP A 316 -3.60 -9.04 18.85
CA TRP A 316 -4.26 -8.85 17.57
C TRP A 316 -5.62 -8.18 17.73
N ARG A 317 -6.32 -8.47 18.84
CA ARG A 317 -7.57 -7.76 19.20
C ARG A 317 -7.30 -6.27 19.45
N GLU A 318 -6.28 -5.96 20.24
CA GLU A 318 -5.86 -4.60 20.57
C GLU A 318 -5.40 -3.83 19.33
N ARG A 319 -4.54 -4.43 18.50
CA ARG A 319 -4.11 -3.83 17.23
C ARG A 319 -5.30 -3.55 16.32
N ALA A 320 -6.18 -4.52 16.11
CA ALA A 320 -7.37 -4.35 15.28
C ALA A 320 -8.26 -3.21 15.81
N ALA A 321 -8.52 -3.16 17.11
CA ALA A 321 -9.35 -2.14 17.74
C ALA A 321 -8.71 -0.74 17.68
N ALA A 322 -7.41 -0.62 17.93
CA ALA A 322 -6.67 0.63 17.82
C ALA A 322 -6.66 1.14 16.37
N THR A 323 -6.45 0.26 15.38
CA THR A 323 -6.55 0.61 13.96
C THR A 323 -7.96 1.03 13.54
N ALA A 324 -9.00 0.38 14.08
CA ALA A 324 -10.39 0.81 13.87
C ALA A 324 -10.68 2.20 14.46
N ARG A 325 -10.13 2.48 15.66
CA ARG A 325 -10.24 3.81 16.28
C ARG A 325 -9.56 4.88 15.44
N ALA A 326 -8.43 4.56 14.78
CA ALA A 326 -7.76 5.48 13.87
C ALA A 326 -8.66 5.88 12.71
N LEU A 327 -9.20 4.91 11.96
CA LEU A 327 -10.13 5.20 10.85
C LEU A 327 -11.38 5.96 11.33
N ARG A 328 -12.00 5.52 12.44
CA ARG A 328 -13.19 6.19 12.99
C ARG A 328 -12.92 7.63 13.38
N GLY A 329 -11.76 7.90 13.99
CA GLY A 329 -11.37 9.23 14.45
C GLY A 329 -11.20 10.24 13.32
N ASP A 330 -10.92 9.76 12.10
CA ASP A 330 -10.77 10.61 10.91
C ASP A 330 -12.06 10.70 10.06
N LEU A 331 -13.13 10.00 10.43
CA LEU A 331 -14.44 10.16 9.77
C LEU A 331 -15.04 11.53 10.11
N THR A 332 -15.18 12.38 9.09
CA THR A 332 -15.96 13.62 9.17
C THR A 332 -17.33 13.42 8.54
N VAL A 333 -18.40 13.53 9.34
CA VAL A 333 -19.78 13.36 8.87
C VAL A 333 -20.43 14.72 8.63
N THR A 334 -20.79 14.99 7.38
CA THR A 334 -21.53 16.20 6.96
C THR A 334 -22.80 15.76 6.24
N ASP A 335 -23.95 16.34 6.60
CA ASP A 335 -25.26 15.98 6.05
C ASP A 335 -25.52 14.47 6.04
N GLY A 336 -25.05 13.77 7.08
CA GLY A 336 -25.22 12.33 7.24
C GLY A 336 -24.39 11.46 6.28
N ALA A 337 -23.43 12.01 5.55
CA ALA A 337 -22.44 11.27 4.76
C ALA A 337 -21.03 11.46 5.33
N ALA A 338 -20.27 10.37 5.45
CA ALA A 338 -18.89 10.43 5.94
C ALA A 338 -17.91 10.84 4.84
N SER A 339 -16.79 11.41 5.22
CA SER A 339 -15.59 11.58 4.40
C SER A 339 -14.37 11.38 5.28
N TRP A 340 -13.26 10.94 4.71
CA TRP A 340 -12.01 10.75 5.44
C TRP A 340 -10.82 11.05 4.54
N PRO A 341 -9.68 11.46 5.12
CA PRO A 341 -8.47 11.79 4.38
C PRO A 341 -7.66 10.53 4.00
N TYR A 342 -6.92 10.64 2.90
CA TYR A 342 -5.98 9.61 2.44
C TYR A 342 -4.86 9.37 3.47
N TRP A 343 -4.31 10.45 4.01
CA TRP A 343 -3.35 10.42 5.11
C TRP A 343 -4.08 10.60 6.44
N PRO A 344 -3.71 9.87 7.50
CA PRO A 344 -4.37 10.03 8.79
C PRO A 344 -4.26 11.48 9.28
N GLY A 345 -5.32 12.04 9.84
CA GLY A 345 -5.39 13.45 10.23
C GLY A 345 -4.35 13.86 11.29
N PHE A 346 -3.87 12.88 12.06
CA PHE A 346 -2.78 13.04 13.02
C PHE A 346 -1.38 12.91 12.42
N GLY A 347 -1.27 12.39 11.20
CA GLY A 347 0.00 12.04 10.58
C GLY A 347 0.81 13.23 10.07
N ARG A 348 2.12 13.03 9.96
CA ARG A 348 3.08 14.06 9.52
C ARG A 348 2.87 14.49 8.08
N VAL A 349 2.53 13.57 7.16
CA VAL A 349 2.24 13.93 5.76
C VAL A 349 0.97 14.76 5.64
N TYR A 350 -0.04 14.46 6.45
CA TYR A 350 -1.26 15.28 6.50
C TYR A 350 -0.97 16.71 6.95
N ARG A 351 -0.08 16.88 7.95
CA ARG A 351 0.28 18.17 8.54
C ARG A 351 1.40 18.92 7.83
N GLY A 352 2.20 18.24 7.01
CA GLY A 352 3.45 18.77 6.46
C GLY A 352 4.54 18.96 7.52
N TRP A 353 5.75 19.24 7.06
CA TRP A 353 6.89 19.60 7.92
C TRP A 353 7.89 20.48 7.18
N GLN A 354 8.71 21.19 7.96
CA GLN A 354 9.78 22.06 7.46
C GLN A 354 11.15 21.50 7.82
N ALA A 355 12.14 21.85 7.01
CA ALA A 355 13.53 21.54 7.27
C ALA A 355 14.02 22.30 8.52
N THR A 356 14.70 21.60 9.41
CA THR A 356 15.26 22.13 10.65
C THR A 356 16.75 22.48 10.53
N GLY A 357 17.39 22.08 9.43
CA GLY A 357 18.83 22.19 9.22
C GLY A 357 19.61 20.93 9.58
N ASP A 358 18.96 19.91 10.16
CA ASP A 358 19.54 18.60 10.46
C ASP A 358 18.54 17.47 10.09
N PRO A 359 18.90 16.55 9.17
CA PRO A 359 18.06 15.40 8.82
C PRO A 359 17.56 14.58 10.02
N LYS A 360 18.35 14.50 11.10
CA LYS A 360 17.97 13.76 12.31
C LYS A 360 16.76 14.36 13.00
N THR A 361 16.68 15.69 13.04
CA THR A 361 15.56 16.41 13.66
C THR A 361 14.38 16.58 12.71
N ASP A 362 14.60 16.48 11.40
CA ASP A 362 13.52 16.39 10.41
C ASP A 362 12.78 15.06 10.45
N GLY A 363 13.36 14.02 11.07
CA GLY A 363 12.76 12.69 11.14
C GLY A 363 12.60 12.01 9.78
N SER A 364 13.36 12.41 8.76
CA SER A 364 13.43 11.75 7.44
C SER A 364 14.76 12.07 6.76
N ASP A 365 15.58 11.06 6.47
CA ASP A 365 16.85 11.24 5.75
C ASP A 365 16.64 11.52 4.23
N VAL A 366 15.40 11.40 3.77
CA VAL A 366 15.03 11.37 2.35
C VAL A 366 14.23 12.61 1.95
N ARG A 367 13.50 13.22 2.90
CA ARG A 367 12.72 14.44 2.70
C ARG A 367 12.86 15.43 3.86
N PRO A 368 13.78 16.41 3.75
CA PRO A 368 13.94 17.48 4.74
C PRO A 368 12.66 18.28 5.01
N SER A 369 11.85 18.52 3.98
CA SER A 369 10.58 19.23 4.09
C SER A 369 9.50 18.63 3.18
N TYR A 370 8.24 18.85 3.55
CA TYR A 370 7.11 18.41 2.75
C TYR A 370 5.86 19.25 3.02
N ARG A 371 5.14 19.60 1.95
CA ARG A 371 3.87 20.34 2.08
C ARG A 371 2.75 19.44 2.64
N PRO A 372 1.82 19.99 3.42
CA PRO A 372 0.66 19.24 3.93
C PRO A 372 -0.16 18.62 2.80
N VAL A 373 -0.66 17.39 2.99
CA VAL A 373 -1.55 16.70 2.05
C VAL A 373 -2.83 16.28 2.76
N THR A 374 -3.88 17.07 2.59
CA THR A 374 -5.18 16.90 3.26
C THR A 374 -6.29 16.43 2.31
N VAL A 375 -5.92 15.77 1.21
CA VAL A 375 -6.90 15.32 0.22
C VAL A 375 -7.74 14.16 0.76
N PRO A 376 -9.03 14.07 0.40
CA PRO A 376 -9.86 12.92 0.73
C PRO A 376 -9.29 11.63 0.12
N GLU A 377 -9.65 10.50 0.72
CA GLU A 377 -9.37 9.17 0.19
C GLU A 377 -9.93 9.00 -1.23
N ASP A 378 -9.15 8.39 -2.11
CA ASP A 378 -9.62 8.09 -3.45
C ASP A 378 -10.42 6.79 -3.50
N VAL A 379 -11.35 6.69 -4.44
CA VAL A 379 -12.27 5.56 -4.52
C VAL A 379 -11.59 4.24 -4.86
N THR A 380 -10.33 4.23 -5.30
CA THR A 380 -9.59 3.00 -5.62
C THR A 380 -8.91 2.41 -4.39
N HIS A 381 -8.36 3.25 -3.52
CA HIS A 381 -7.76 2.84 -2.25
C HIS A 381 -8.81 2.65 -1.15
N ALA A 382 -9.92 3.41 -1.18
CA ALA A 382 -11.07 3.24 -0.29
C ALA A 382 -11.64 1.81 -0.26
N LEU A 383 -11.36 0.99 -1.29
CA LEU A 383 -11.68 -0.44 -1.30
C LEU A 383 -11.17 -1.18 -0.07
N ILE A 384 -9.97 -0.85 0.38
CA ILE A 384 -9.32 -1.44 1.54
C ILE A 384 -10.04 -0.99 2.82
N ASP A 385 -10.40 0.28 2.88
CA ASP A 385 -11.05 0.89 4.04
C ASP A 385 -12.44 0.32 4.24
N LEU A 386 -13.21 0.19 3.15
CA LEU A 386 -14.56 -0.38 3.15
C LEU A 386 -14.54 -1.86 3.57
N ASP A 387 -13.57 -2.63 3.05
CA ASP A 387 -13.37 -4.03 3.42
C ASP A 387 -12.98 -4.15 4.90
N PHE A 388 -12.04 -3.33 5.38
CA PHE A 388 -11.65 -3.30 6.80
C PHE A 388 -12.83 -2.92 7.70
N LEU A 389 -13.53 -1.84 7.39
CA LEU A 389 -14.64 -1.31 8.17
C LEU A 389 -15.78 -2.35 8.28
N CYS A 390 -16.14 -3.00 7.17
CA CYS A 390 -17.12 -4.08 7.18
C CYS A 390 -16.61 -5.32 7.95
N LEU A 391 -15.36 -5.72 7.70
CA LEU A 391 -14.75 -6.88 8.35
C LEU A 391 -14.67 -6.71 9.86
N TYR A 392 -14.23 -5.55 10.34
CA TYR A 392 -14.12 -5.23 11.77
C TYR A 392 -15.49 -5.19 12.43
N HIS A 393 -16.45 -4.45 11.84
CA HIS A 393 -17.80 -4.34 12.37
C HIS A 393 -18.49 -5.72 12.52
N ASP A 394 -18.19 -6.65 11.61
CA ASP A 394 -18.78 -8.00 11.63
C ASP A 394 -17.96 -9.04 12.40
N ALA A 395 -16.78 -8.67 12.90
CA ALA A 395 -15.87 -9.62 13.55
C ALA A 395 -16.33 -9.92 14.99
N PRO A 396 -16.53 -11.20 15.34
CA PRO A 396 -16.93 -11.58 16.69
C PRO A 396 -15.79 -11.36 17.69
N GLY A 397 -16.14 -10.94 18.91
CA GLY A 397 -15.21 -10.79 20.02
C GLY A 397 -14.28 -9.57 19.94
N LEU A 398 -14.46 -8.68 18.97
CA LEU A 398 -13.81 -7.37 18.97
C LEU A 398 -14.71 -6.34 19.65
N PRO A 399 -14.14 -5.33 20.34
CA PRO A 399 -14.92 -4.26 20.94
C PRO A 399 -15.61 -3.42 19.86
N GLU A 400 -16.81 -2.91 20.16
CA GLU A 400 -17.52 -2.00 19.26
C GLU A 400 -16.71 -0.70 19.10
N VAL A 401 -16.34 -0.39 17.85
CA VAL A 401 -15.71 0.87 17.49
C VAL A 401 -16.62 1.61 16.50
N PHE A 402 -16.99 0.95 15.40
CA PHE A 402 -17.94 1.50 14.43
C PHE A 402 -19.38 1.21 14.87
N THR A 403 -20.15 2.26 15.07
CA THR A 403 -21.58 2.15 15.37
C THR A 403 -22.40 1.95 14.10
N ARG A 404 -23.66 1.55 14.24
CA ARG A 404 -24.62 1.51 13.12
C ARG A 404 -24.81 2.87 12.44
N ALA A 405 -24.61 3.98 13.15
CA ALA A 405 -24.68 5.32 12.58
C ALA A 405 -23.47 5.58 11.66
N ASP A 406 -22.27 5.19 12.10
CA ASP A 406 -21.04 5.29 11.30
C ASP A 406 -21.19 4.51 9.99
N MET A 407 -21.65 3.26 10.06
CA MET A 407 -21.86 2.41 8.87
C MET A 407 -22.89 3.02 7.88
N ARG A 408 -23.95 3.66 8.40
CA ARG A 408 -24.92 4.38 7.57
C ARG A 408 -24.32 5.63 6.94
N ALA A 409 -23.49 6.37 7.67
CA ALA A 409 -22.81 7.55 7.15
C ALA A 409 -21.87 7.20 5.99
N VAL A 410 -21.10 6.12 6.13
CA VAL A 410 -20.23 5.60 5.06
C VAL A 410 -21.04 5.09 3.86
N ALA A 411 -22.20 4.45 4.08
CA ALA A 411 -23.09 4.07 2.99
C ALA A 411 -23.68 5.29 2.26
N ASN A 412 -23.97 6.37 2.98
CA ASN A 412 -24.42 7.64 2.39
C ASN A 412 -23.29 8.36 1.63
N THR A 413 -22.03 8.19 2.01
CA THR A 413 -20.87 8.67 1.23
C THR A 413 -20.95 8.17 -0.20
N PHE A 414 -21.24 6.88 -0.40
CA PHE A 414 -21.39 6.33 -1.75
C PHE A 414 -22.50 7.05 -2.54
N THR A 415 -23.67 7.17 -1.94
CA THR A 415 -24.88 7.60 -2.66
C THR A 415 -24.96 9.11 -2.87
N ARG A 416 -24.26 9.90 -2.03
CA ARG A 416 -24.29 11.36 -2.01
C ARG A 416 -22.99 12.01 -2.49
N HIS A 417 -21.84 11.43 -2.16
CA HIS A 417 -20.53 12.02 -2.47
C HIS A 417 -19.86 11.29 -3.64
N ALA A 418 -19.63 9.98 -3.51
CA ALA A 418 -18.82 9.23 -4.45
C ALA A 418 -19.52 9.02 -5.80
N VAL A 419 -20.86 8.98 -5.85
CA VAL A 419 -21.61 8.89 -7.11
C VAL A 419 -22.11 10.26 -7.54
N GLN A 420 -21.55 10.78 -8.63
CA GLN A 420 -22.10 11.93 -9.32
C GLN A 420 -23.36 11.51 -10.11
N ARG A 421 -24.49 12.16 -9.81
CA ARG A 421 -25.75 12.00 -10.55
C ARG A 421 -25.91 13.18 -11.51
N GLY A 422 -26.00 12.89 -12.81
CA GLY A 422 -26.17 13.91 -13.87
C GLY A 422 -25.49 13.53 -15.19
N GLY A 423 -25.93 14.11 -16.31
CA GLY A 423 -25.41 13.79 -17.65
C GLY A 423 -25.92 12.47 -18.22
N ARG A 424 -25.08 11.74 -18.99
CA ARG A 424 -25.43 10.45 -19.67
C ARG A 424 -25.62 9.25 -18.74
N GLY A 425 -25.71 9.45 -17.42
CA GLY A 425 -25.87 8.40 -16.40
C GLY A 425 -24.98 8.59 -15.17
N PRO A 426 -25.29 7.94 -14.04
CA PRO A 426 -24.51 8.08 -12.81
C PRO A 426 -23.10 7.52 -12.99
N ARG A 427 -22.11 8.16 -12.36
CA ARG A 427 -20.72 7.71 -12.36
C ARG A 427 -20.02 7.96 -11.03
N LEU A 428 -19.02 7.14 -10.73
CA LEU A 428 -18.08 7.38 -9.64
C LEU A 428 -17.26 8.66 -9.90
N ARG A 429 -17.09 9.44 -8.84
CA ARG A 429 -16.03 10.43 -8.68
C ARG A 429 -14.72 9.75 -8.31
N HIS A 430 -13.63 10.51 -8.36
CA HIS A 430 -12.30 10.04 -7.96
C HIS A 430 -12.15 9.86 -6.45
N ASP A 431 -12.90 10.59 -5.62
CA ASP A 431 -12.73 10.58 -4.16
C ASP A 431 -14.04 10.46 -3.38
N VAL A 432 -13.90 10.21 -2.07
CA VAL A 432 -15.00 10.08 -1.11
C VAL A 432 -15.48 11.42 -0.54
N GLY A 433 -14.81 12.53 -0.88
CA GLY A 433 -15.11 13.87 -0.37
C GLY A 433 -16.23 14.61 -1.11
N GLY A 434 -16.70 14.08 -2.25
CA GLY A 434 -17.84 14.60 -3.01
C GLY A 434 -17.52 15.77 -3.93
N ARG A 435 -16.31 16.33 -3.85
CA ARG A 435 -15.81 17.39 -4.74
C ARG A 435 -14.82 16.88 -5.78
N GLY A 436 -14.44 15.60 -5.72
CA GLY A 436 -13.52 14.99 -6.67
C GLY A 436 -13.95 15.12 -8.13
N ARG A 437 -12.92 15.09 -8.99
CA ARG A 437 -13.10 14.98 -10.44
C ARG A 437 -13.95 13.75 -10.79
N ARG A 438 -14.50 13.77 -11.99
CA ARG A 438 -15.14 12.58 -12.57
C ARG A 438 -14.13 11.42 -12.63
N GLY A 439 -14.57 10.23 -12.24
CA GLY A 439 -13.74 9.04 -12.30
C GLY A 439 -13.48 8.57 -13.73
N THR A 440 -12.31 7.96 -13.94
CA THR A 440 -11.91 7.22 -15.13
C THR A 440 -12.74 5.95 -15.30
N ASP A 441 -12.69 5.33 -16.49
CA ASP A 441 -13.37 4.06 -16.74
C ASP A 441 -12.85 2.92 -15.86
N ARG A 442 -11.55 2.93 -15.51
CA ARG A 442 -10.98 1.97 -14.55
C ARG A 442 -11.60 2.14 -13.17
N GLU A 443 -11.69 3.38 -12.68
CA GLU A 443 -12.32 3.69 -11.38
C GLU A 443 -13.79 3.23 -11.34
N GLN A 444 -14.51 3.28 -12.46
CA GLN A 444 -15.92 2.84 -12.51
C GLN A 444 -16.10 1.34 -12.20
N VAL A 445 -15.12 0.48 -12.53
CA VAL A 445 -15.22 -0.97 -12.29
C VAL A 445 -15.28 -1.28 -10.80
N TYR A 446 -14.57 -0.48 -10.01
CA TYR A 446 -14.40 -0.71 -8.57
C TYR A 446 -15.65 -0.38 -7.76
N VAL A 447 -16.69 0.15 -8.41
CA VAL A 447 -17.97 0.47 -7.78
C VAL A 447 -18.60 -0.70 -7.02
N THR A 448 -18.32 -1.94 -7.44
CA THR A 448 -18.81 -3.15 -6.78
C THR A 448 -18.28 -3.32 -5.35
N ALA A 449 -17.15 -2.71 -5.01
CA ALA A 449 -16.58 -2.70 -3.66
C ALA A 449 -17.50 -2.05 -2.61
N TRP A 450 -18.46 -1.23 -3.05
CA TRP A 450 -19.45 -0.61 -2.18
C TRP A 450 -20.62 -1.56 -1.86
N LEU A 451 -20.77 -2.69 -2.55
CA LEU A 451 -21.88 -3.64 -2.34
C LEU A 451 -22.03 -4.21 -0.93
N PRO A 452 -20.96 -4.43 -0.13
CA PRO A 452 -21.11 -4.80 1.28
C PRO A 452 -21.96 -3.78 2.07
N LEU A 453 -21.97 -2.51 1.64
CA LEU A 453 -22.74 -1.44 2.29
C LEU A 453 -24.26 -1.50 2.07
N ARG A 454 -24.74 -2.43 1.23
CA ARG A 454 -26.18 -2.64 0.98
C ARG A 454 -27.02 -2.92 2.23
N ARG A 455 -26.36 -3.36 3.32
CA ARG A 455 -26.99 -3.62 4.63
C ARG A 455 -27.47 -2.33 5.31
N TRP A 456 -26.85 -1.20 4.99
CA TRP A 456 -27.14 0.11 5.60
C TRP A 456 -27.81 1.09 4.65
N SER A 457 -27.80 0.82 3.33
CA SER A 457 -28.54 1.60 2.35
C SER A 457 -29.11 0.73 1.21
N ARG A 458 -30.43 0.80 1.02
CA ARG A 458 -31.13 0.12 -0.09
C ARG A 458 -30.79 0.70 -1.46
N GLU A 459 -30.19 1.88 -1.50
CA GLU A 459 -29.83 2.57 -2.74
C GLU A 459 -28.49 2.10 -3.31
N VAL A 460 -27.58 1.60 -2.45
CA VAL A 460 -26.25 1.12 -2.84
C VAL A 460 -26.33 0.10 -4.00
N PRO A 461 -27.10 -1.01 -3.94
CA PRO A 461 -27.15 -1.96 -5.06
C PRO A 461 -27.68 -1.35 -6.36
N ARG A 462 -28.60 -0.37 -6.28
CA ARG A 462 -29.18 0.28 -7.45
C ARG A 462 -28.14 1.14 -8.17
N LEU A 463 -27.40 1.94 -7.41
CA LEU A 463 -26.34 2.78 -7.98
C LEU A 463 -25.14 1.96 -8.46
N VAL A 464 -24.73 0.92 -7.73
CA VAL A 464 -23.70 -0.01 -8.21
C VAL A 464 -24.09 -0.55 -9.58
N ARG A 465 -25.33 -1.01 -9.76
CA ARG A 465 -25.80 -1.52 -11.05
C ARG A 465 -25.82 -0.45 -12.14
N ALA A 466 -26.15 0.79 -11.79
CA ALA A 466 -26.26 1.89 -12.75
C ALA A 466 -24.90 2.45 -13.19
N VAL A 467 -23.90 2.39 -12.32
CA VAL A 467 -22.54 2.90 -12.58
C VAL A 467 -21.65 1.85 -13.22
N ARG A 468 -21.78 0.58 -12.81
CA ARG A 468 -20.88 -0.50 -13.20
C ARG A 468 -20.82 -0.64 -14.73
N PRO A 469 -19.63 -0.64 -15.34
CA PRO A 469 -19.48 -0.92 -16.76
C PRO A 469 -19.82 -2.38 -17.09
N PRO A 470 -20.24 -2.70 -18.33
CA PRO A 470 -20.58 -4.07 -18.73
C PRO A 470 -19.40 -5.02 -18.59
N ALA A 471 -18.18 -4.54 -18.88
CA ALA A 471 -16.93 -5.26 -18.69
C ALA A 471 -15.84 -4.31 -18.13
N PRO A 472 -14.89 -4.83 -17.34
CA PRO A 472 -13.69 -4.09 -16.96
C PRO A 472 -12.81 -3.75 -18.19
N PRO A 473 -12.11 -2.60 -18.19
CA PRO A 473 -11.17 -2.28 -19.26
C PRO A 473 -9.93 -3.16 -19.19
N ALA A 474 -9.31 -3.43 -20.33
CA ALA A 474 -8.04 -4.14 -20.41
C ALA A 474 -6.85 -3.23 -19.99
N PRO A 475 -5.72 -3.80 -19.52
CA PRO A 475 -5.56 -5.20 -19.11
C PRO A 475 -6.36 -5.51 -17.85
N LEU A 476 -6.76 -6.77 -17.67
CA LEU A 476 -7.43 -7.19 -16.44
C LEU A 476 -6.44 -7.25 -15.27
N MET A 477 -6.91 -6.90 -14.09
CA MET A 477 -6.14 -6.82 -12.85
C MET A 477 -6.76 -7.70 -11.77
N GLY A 478 -5.98 -8.11 -10.77
CA GLY A 478 -6.50 -8.95 -9.66
C GLY A 478 -7.68 -8.32 -8.92
N VAL A 479 -7.74 -6.98 -8.84
CA VAL A 479 -8.88 -6.25 -8.26
C VAL A 479 -10.17 -6.44 -9.07
N ASP A 480 -10.08 -6.70 -10.38
CA ASP A 480 -11.26 -7.03 -11.18
C ASP A 480 -11.86 -8.39 -10.76
N SER A 481 -11.03 -9.37 -10.36
CA SER A 481 -11.50 -10.64 -9.80
C SER A 481 -12.17 -10.45 -8.44
N TYR A 482 -11.60 -9.60 -7.58
CA TYR A 482 -12.23 -9.22 -6.30
C TYR A 482 -13.62 -8.58 -6.52
N CYS A 483 -13.70 -7.58 -7.40
CA CYS A 483 -14.94 -6.91 -7.78
C CYS A 483 -15.98 -7.87 -8.36
N ALA A 484 -15.55 -8.82 -9.21
CA ALA A 484 -16.43 -9.85 -9.75
C ALA A 484 -16.92 -10.83 -8.67
N ALA A 485 -16.08 -11.20 -7.70
CA ALA A 485 -16.46 -12.06 -6.58
C ALA A 485 -17.53 -11.41 -5.66
N LEU A 486 -17.45 -10.09 -5.44
CA LEU A 486 -18.47 -9.35 -4.68
C LEU A 486 -19.85 -9.37 -5.34
N LEU A 487 -19.92 -9.49 -6.67
CA LEU A 487 -21.19 -9.64 -7.39
C LEU A 487 -21.81 -11.03 -7.23
N ALA A 488 -21.01 -12.03 -6.85
CA ALA A 488 -21.50 -13.39 -6.60
C ALA A 488 -22.13 -13.57 -5.20
N ALA A 489 -22.03 -12.56 -4.33
CA ALA A 489 -22.50 -12.55 -2.93
C ALA A 489 -23.99 -12.20 -2.78
#